data_AF-A0A1R3FN26-F1
#
_entry.id   AF-A0A1R3FN26-F1
#
_cell.length_a   1.000
_cell.length_b   1.000
_cell.length_c   1.000
_cell.angle_alpha   90.00
_cell.angle_beta   90.00
_cell.angle_gamma   90.00
#
_symmetry.space_group_name_H-M   'P 1'
#
loop_
_entity.id
_entity.type
_entity.pdbx_description
1 polymer ?
#
loop_
_entity_poly.entity_id
_entity_poly.type
_entity_poly.pdbx_seq_one_letter_code
_entity_poly.pdbx_strand_id
1 'polypeptide(L)' 'MVAYYVRKEKPCSNCGSNYANGRWYTFSEFVSTFERDRASELQSMDDLIKLSEEIEAKFVSQTNIEYEINGTIYIATKKP' A
#
# COMPACT_ATOMS: atom_id res chain seq x y z
N MET A 1 -1.93 -16.25 -0.57
CA MET A 1 -2.04 -15.02 -1.38
C MET A 1 -2.07 -13.85 -0.40
N VAL A 2 -1.02 -13.02 -0.40
CA VAL A 2 -0.92 -11.86 0.52
C VAL A 2 -1.83 -10.74 0.01
N ALA A 3 -2.58 -10.11 0.92
CA ALA A 3 -3.47 -9.00 0.60
C ALA A 3 -3.27 -7.86 1.62
N TYR A 4 -3.37 -6.63 1.13
CA TYR A 4 -3.18 -5.41 1.93
C TYR A 4 -4.47 -4.61 1.92
N TYR A 5 -5.05 -4.39 3.10
CA TYR A 5 -6.21 -3.52 3.26
C TYR A 5 -5.73 -2.09 3.38
N VAL A 6 -6.12 -1.22 2.45
CA VAL A 6 -5.75 0.19 2.47
C VAL A 6 -6.97 1.04 2.69
N ARG A 7 -6.94 1.88 3.74
CA ARG A 7 -8.00 2.83 4.09
C ARG A 7 -7.47 4.26 4.13
N LYS A 8 -8.32 5.24 3.86
CA LYS A 8 -8.00 6.66 3.96
C LYS A 8 -8.17 7.12 5.41
N GLU A 9 -7.20 7.83 5.99
CA GLU A 9 -7.29 8.30 7.39
C GLU A 9 -7.92 9.69 7.51
N LYS A 10 -7.58 10.64 6.62
CA LYS A 10 -8.08 12.02 6.70
C LYS A 10 -9.19 12.28 5.67
N PRO A 11 -10.41 12.64 6.09
CA PRO A 11 -11.41 13.16 5.16
C PRO A 11 -10.94 14.53 4.67
N CYS A 12 -10.93 14.74 3.35
CA CYS A 12 -10.95 16.12 2.87
C CYS A 12 -12.38 16.63 3.05
N SER A 13 -12.53 17.87 3.51
CA SER A 13 -13.80 18.50 3.88
C SER A 13 -14.83 18.61 2.73
N ASN A 14 -14.44 18.20 1.51
CA ASN A 14 -15.26 18.25 0.30
C ASN A 14 -15.08 17.00 -0.60
N CYS A 15 -14.62 15.88 -0.04
CA CYS A 15 -14.39 14.66 -0.81
C CYS A 15 -15.67 13.82 -0.81
N GLY A 16 -16.32 13.71 -1.98
CA GLY A 16 -17.50 12.87 -2.18
C GLY A 16 -17.30 11.43 -1.68
N SER A 17 -18.40 10.85 -1.18
CA SER A 17 -18.49 9.63 -0.35
C SER A 17 -17.97 8.31 -0.94
N ASN A 18 -17.21 8.32 -2.04
CA ASN A 18 -16.80 7.11 -2.75
C ASN A 18 -15.53 6.42 -2.19
N TYR A 19 -14.90 6.95 -1.14
CA TYR A 19 -13.68 6.39 -0.54
C TYR A 19 -13.78 6.16 0.99
N ALA A 20 -15.00 6.11 1.54
CA ALA A 20 -15.23 6.02 2.98
C ALA A 20 -14.89 4.65 3.60
N ASN A 21 -14.78 3.59 2.81
CA ASN A 21 -14.45 2.24 3.27
C ASN A 21 -13.24 1.75 2.48
N GLY A 22 -12.13 1.43 3.14
CA GLY A 22 -10.91 0.94 2.49
C GLY A 22 -11.14 -0.28 1.59
N ARG A 23 -10.16 -0.58 0.72
CA ARG A 23 -10.19 -1.68 -0.25
C ARG A 23 -9.03 -2.63 -0.01
N TRP A 24 -9.23 -3.91 -0.33
CA TRP A 24 -8.15 -4.89 -0.42
C TRP A 24 -7.41 -4.78 -1.76
N TYR A 25 -6.09 -4.76 -1.67
CA TYR A 25 -5.16 -4.77 -2.80
C TYR A 25 -4.44 -6.11 -2.81
N THR A 26 -4.35 -6.74 -3.99
CA THR A 26 -3.38 -7.79 -4.26
C THR A 26 -1.96 -7.21 -4.21
N PHE A 27 -0.94 -8.06 -4.12
CA PHE A 27 0.45 -7.61 -4.09
C PHE A 27 0.82 -6.71 -5.28
N SER A 28 0.43 -7.10 -6.50
CA SER A 28 0.69 -6.30 -7.71
C SER A 28 -0.02 -4.95 -7.66
N GLU A 29 -1.31 -4.92 -7.30
CA GLU A 29 -2.05 -3.66 -7.19
C GLU A 29 -1.46 -2.74 -6.11
N PHE A 30 -1.02 -3.31 -4.98
CA PHE A 30 -0.40 -2.57 -3.90
C PHE A 30 0.91 -1.94 -4.35
N VAL A 31 1.80 -2.73 -4.94
CA VAL A 31 3.10 -2.25 -5.44
C VAL A 31 2.92 -1.18 -6.52
N SER A 32 2.04 -1.41 -7.50
CA SER A 32 1.78 -0.42 -8.56
C SER A 32 1.16 0.89 -8.06
N THR A 33 0.51 0.88 -6.90
CA THR A 33 -0.17 2.07 -6.36
C THR A 33 0.68 2.81 -5.31
N PHE A 34 1.28 2.07 -4.37
CA PHE A 34 1.91 2.65 -3.17
C PHE A 34 3.44 2.55 -3.18
N GLU A 35 4.01 1.67 -4.00
CA GLU A 35 5.46 1.50 -4.15
C GLU A 35 5.87 1.75 -5.61
N ARG A 36 5.06 2.52 -6.37
CA ARG A 36 5.18 2.70 -7.82
C ARG A 36 6.56 3.15 -8.26
N ASP A 37 7.11 4.16 -7.57
CA ASP A 37 8.40 4.74 -7.95
C ASP A 37 9.50 3.69 -7.79
N ARG A 38 9.50 2.97 -6.66
CA ARG A 38 10.43 1.87 -6.41
C ARG A 38 10.24 0.72 -7.40
N ALA A 39 8.99 0.36 -7.69
CA ALA A 39 8.65 -0.67 -8.66
C ALA A 39 9.09 -0.32 -10.09
N SER A 40 9.07 0.97 -10.44
CA SER A 40 9.50 1.46 -11.75
C SER A 40 11.02 1.38 -11.96
N GLU A 41 11.79 1.30 -10.86
CA GLU A 41 13.23 1.11 -10.87
C GLU A 41 13.64 -0.37 -10.97
N LEU A 42 12.70 -1.31 -10.74
CA LEU A 42 12.98 -2.74 -10.79
C LEU A 42 12.92 -3.25 -12.23
N GLN A 43 14.02 -3.84 -12.69
CA GLN A 43 14.13 -4.40 -14.05
C GLN A 43 14.12 -5.93 -14.07
N SER A 44 14.23 -6.58 -12.91
CA SER A 44 14.34 -8.05 -12.81
C SER A 44 13.28 -8.66 -11.88
N MET A 45 13.03 -9.97 -12.08
CA MET A 45 12.12 -10.74 -11.23
C MET A 45 12.67 -10.88 -9.80
N ASP A 46 13.98 -10.98 -9.64
CA ASP A 46 14.63 -11.07 -8.32
C ASP A 46 14.42 -9.79 -7.50
N ASP A 47 14.43 -8.63 -8.16
CA ASP A 47 14.19 -7.35 -7.49
C ASP A 47 12.73 -7.22 -7.01
N LEU A 48 11.77 -7.78 -7.75
CA LEU A 48 10.37 -7.87 -7.31
C LEU A 48 10.21 -8.77 -6.09
N ILE A 49 10.96 -9.88 -6.02
CA ILE A 49 10.97 -10.76 -4.85
C ILE A 49 11.54 -10.03 -3.63
N LYS A 50 12.69 -9.36 -3.77
CA LYS A 50 13.27 -8.56 -2.67
C LYS A 50 12.33 -7.46 -2.19
N LEU A 51 11.70 -6.72 -3.12
CA LEU A 51 10.71 -5.72 -2.77
C LEU A 51 9.55 -6.34 -1.98
N SER A 52 9.11 -7.55 -2.36
CA SER A 52 8.07 -8.26 -1.63
C SER A 52 8.48 -8.57 -0.19
N GLU A 53 9.69 -9.11 0.02
CA GLU A 53 10.22 -9.44 1.34
C GLU A 53 10.38 -8.20 2.22
N GLU A 54 10.83 -7.08 1.65
CA GLU A 54 10.94 -5.82 2.36
C GLU A 54 9.58 -5.28 2.80
N ILE A 55 8.57 -5.34 1.92
CA ILE A 55 7.19 -4.97 2.27
C ILE A 55 6.70 -5.87 3.40
N GLU A 56 6.93 -7.19 3.31
CA GLU A 56 6.55 -8.12 4.38
C GLU A 56 7.22 -7.79 5.72
N ALA A 57 8.53 -7.51 5.72
CA ALA A 57 9.28 -7.17 6.92
C ALA A 57 8.77 -5.89 7.59
N LYS A 58 8.35 -4.88 6.81
CA LYS A 58 7.71 -3.68 7.37
C LYS A 58 6.42 -4.04 8.11
N PHE A 59 5.59 -4.93 7.58
CA PHE A 59 4.34 -5.34 8.23
C PHE A 59 4.53 -6.29 9.42
N VAL A 60 5.65 -7.01 9.50
CA VAL A 60 6.03 -7.78 10.69
C VAL A 60 6.37 -6.85 11.86
N SER A 61 7.05 -5.74 11.58
CA SER A 61 7.44 -4.76 12.60
C SER A 61 6.34 -3.74 12.93
N GLN A 62 5.41 -3.48 12.01
CA GLN A 62 4.35 -2.49 12.15
C GLN A 62 3.01 -3.03 11.63
N THR A 63 1.96 -3.02 12.46
CA THR A 63 0.63 -3.49 12.04
C THR A 63 -0.04 -2.55 11.03
N ASN A 64 0.27 -1.26 11.10
CA ASN A 64 -0.25 -0.22 10.22
C ASN A 64 0.92 0.56 9.64
N ILE A 65 0.95 0.74 8.32
CA ILE A 65 1.95 1.56 7.62
C ILE A 65 1.22 2.72 6.95
N GLU A 66 1.68 3.94 7.20
CA GLU A 66 1.14 5.15 6.61
C GLU A 66 1.84 5.49 5.28
N TYR A 67 1.04 5.93 4.32
CA TYR A 67 1.47 6.37 3.00
C TYR A 67 0.81 7.71 2.68
N GLU A 68 1.58 8.69 2.21
CA GLU A 68 1.05 9.96 1.71
C GLU A 68 1.15 10.00 0.18
N ILE A 69 0.01 10.10 -0.49
CA ILE A 69 -0.06 10.23 -1.96
C ILE A 69 -0.92 11.46 -2.29
N ASN A 70 -0.34 12.43 -2.99
CA ASN A 70 -1.02 13.67 -3.40
C ASN A 70 -1.71 14.39 -2.24
N GLY A 71 -1.04 14.50 -1.08
CA GLY A 71 -1.58 15.13 0.13
C GLY A 71 -2.69 14.33 0.84
N THR A 72 -2.93 13.08 0.43
CA THR A 72 -3.88 12.16 1.10
C THR A 72 -3.12 11.08 1.86
N ILE A 73 -3.45 10.92 3.14
CA ILE A 73 -2.91 9.87 4.01
C ILE A 73 -3.74 8.59 3.88
N TYR A 74 -3.04 7.50 3.56
CA TYR A 74 -3.56 6.14 3.49
C TYR A 74 -2.86 5.27 4.54
N ILE A 75 -3.62 4.41 5.20
CA ILE A 75 -3.10 3.40 6.11
C ILE A 75 -3.26 2.04 5.44
N ALA A 76 -2.14 1.35 5.25
CA ALA A 76 -2.13 -0.04 4.81
C ALA A 76 -2.00 -0.97 6.02
N THR A 77 -2.74 -2.09 5.98
CA THR A 77 -2.68 -3.18 6.95
C THR A 77 -2.57 -4.51 6.19
N LYS A 78 -1.56 -5.34 6.48
CA LYS A 78 -1.44 -6.68 5.90
C LYS A 78 -2.47 -7.62 6.53
N LYS A 79 -3.15 -8.43 5.72
CA LYS A 79 -4.02 -9.51 6.21
C LYS A 79 -3.18 -10.52 7.00
N PRO A 80 -3.59 -10.94 8.21
CA PRO A 80 -2.92 -12.01 8.93
C PRO A 80 -2.92 -13.32 8.14
#